data_AF-A0AAW6BNA8-F1
#
_entry.id   AF-A0AAW6BNA8-F1
#
_cell.length_a   1.000
_cell.length_b   1.000
_cell.length_c   1.000
_cell.angle_alpha   90.00
_cell.angle_beta   90.00
_cell.angle_gamma   90.00
#
_symmetry.space_group_name_H-M   'P 1'
#
loop_
_entity.id
_entity.type
_entity.pdbx_description
1 polymer ?
#
loop_
_entity_poly.entity_id
_entity_poly.type
_entity_poly.pdbx_seq_one_letter_code
_entity_poly.pdbx_strand_id
1 'polypeptide(L)'
;MSDNKRHVHAENMMQYGDDAFKTNEPWKLWEFKSKHTGDAWVNCYSHPEWAETMIYRRKPEIINVSFPKPVCYKLEKCKKYWTISLNGNISPACWEGSESDYQRLENGLIHLTKEAAKQHAEALIKITRGRS
;
A
#
# COMPACT_ATOMS: atom_id res chain seq x y z
N MET A 1 29.18 -21.26 -27.41
CA MET A 1 27.93 -21.20 -26.62
C MET A 1 27.30 -19.86 -26.93
N SER A 2 26.06 -19.81 -27.41
CA SER A 2 25.45 -18.55 -27.85
C SER A 2 25.10 -17.69 -26.64
N ASP A 3 25.93 -16.68 -26.39
CA ASP A 3 25.67 -15.63 -25.41
C ASP A 3 24.32 -14.98 -25.73
N ASN A 4 23.42 -15.02 -24.76
CA ASN A 4 22.06 -14.51 -24.86
C ASN A 4 22.11 -13.00 -25.13
N LYS A 5 21.97 -12.58 -26.41
CA LYS A 5 21.99 -11.18 -26.90
C LYS A 5 20.76 -10.35 -26.48
N ARG A 6 20.24 -10.53 -25.27
CA ARG A 6 19.11 -9.74 -24.79
C ARG A 6 19.62 -8.44 -24.17
N HIS A 7 18.98 -7.33 -24.54
CA HIS A 7 19.26 -6.04 -23.90
C HIS A 7 19.03 -6.16 -22.39
N VAL A 8 19.89 -5.54 -21.58
CA VAL A 8 19.86 -5.66 -20.10
C VAL A 8 18.54 -5.22 -19.49
N HIS A 9 17.80 -4.34 -20.18
CA HIS A 9 16.50 -3.82 -19.77
C HIS A 9 15.31 -4.42 -20.54
N ALA A 10 15.47 -5.52 -21.27
CA ALA A 10 14.42 -6.04 -22.16
C ALA A 10 13.07 -6.29 -21.45
N GLU A 11 13.08 -6.79 -20.21
CA GLU A 11 11.86 -6.99 -19.41
C GLU A 11 11.21 -5.66 -19.01
N ASN A 12 12.03 -4.67 -18.63
CA ASN A 12 11.56 -3.33 -18.32
C ASN A 12 10.94 -2.64 -19.54
N MET A 13 11.55 -2.79 -20.73
CA MET A 13 11.04 -2.24 -21.99
C MET A 13 9.67 -2.83 -22.34
N MET A 14 9.49 -4.14 -22.13
CA MET A 14 8.20 -4.81 -22.32
C MET A 14 7.13 -4.24 -21.37
N GLN A 15 7.44 -4.15 -20.06
CA GLN A 15 6.52 -3.60 -19.08
C GLN A 15 6.19 -2.11 -19.35
N TYR A 16 7.16 -1.34 -19.83
CA TYR A 16 6.96 0.05 -20.22
C TYR A 16 6.00 0.18 -21.40
N GLY A 17 6.08 -0.76 -22.37
CA GLY A 17 5.12 -0.87 -23.46
C GLY A 17 3.69 -1.02 -22.95
N ASP A 18 3.46 -1.92 -22.00
CA ASP A 18 2.13 -2.12 -21.38
C ASP A 18 1.62 -0.85 -20.66
N ASP A 19 2.50 -0.13 -19.98
CA ASP A 19 2.16 1.15 -19.34
C ASP A 19 1.83 2.24 -20.37
N ALA A 20 2.56 2.29 -21.50
CA ALA A 20 2.33 3.25 -22.57
C ALA A 20 0.99 3.05 -23.30
N PHE A 21 0.41 1.85 -23.26
CA PHE A 21 -0.96 1.61 -23.70
C PHE A 21 -2.03 2.16 -22.75
N LYS A 22 -1.71 2.31 -21.46
CA LYS A 22 -2.67 2.70 -20.40
C LYS A 22 -2.68 4.20 -20.13
N THR A 23 -1.58 4.90 -20.42
CA THR A 23 -1.43 6.33 -20.16
C THR A 23 -0.54 6.98 -21.21
N ASN A 24 -0.78 8.26 -21.49
CA ASN A 24 0.06 9.09 -22.35
C ASN A 24 1.34 9.58 -21.64
N GLU A 25 1.46 9.37 -20.33
CA GLU A 25 2.63 9.77 -19.53
C GLU A 25 3.27 8.57 -18.78
N PRO A 26 3.63 7.47 -19.48
CA PRO A 26 4.09 6.24 -18.84
C PRO A 26 5.38 6.41 -18.03
N TRP A 27 6.27 7.35 -18.41
CA TRP A 27 7.50 7.61 -17.67
C TRP A 27 7.26 8.06 -16.22
N LYS A 28 6.09 8.65 -15.90
CA LYS A 28 5.76 9.02 -14.52
C LYS A 28 5.62 7.82 -13.60
N LEU A 29 5.42 6.62 -14.14
CA LEU A 29 5.35 5.35 -13.41
C LEU A 29 6.72 4.71 -13.18
N TRP A 30 7.81 5.34 -13.64
CA TRP A 30 9.14 4.75 -13.64
C TRP A 30 10.15 5.58 -12.86
N GLU A 31 11.15 4.89 -12.34
CA GLU A 31 12.31 5.46 -11.66
C GLU A 31 13.58 4.86 -12.25
N PHE A 32 14.67 5.62 -12.15
CA PHE A 32 15.99 5.18 -12.54
C PHE A 32 17.00 5.46 -11.42
N LYS A 33 18.12 4.75 -11.49
CA LYS A 33 19.29 4.98 -10.66
C LYS A 33 20.52 4.95 -11.55
N SER A 34 21.47 5.85 -11.29
CA SER A 34 22.74 5.95 -12.00
C SER A 34 23.87 6.18 -11.02
N LYS A 35 25.11 6.11 -11.50
CA LYS A 35 26.29 6.50 -10.70
C LYS A 35 26.19 7.90 -10.10
N HIS A 36 25.44 8.81 -10.73
CA HIS A 36 25.26 10.19 -10.27
C HIS A 36 24.19 10.35 -9.19
N THR A 37 23.24 9.42 -9.10
CA THR A 37 22.16 9.46 -8.10
C THR A 37 22.53 8.70 -6.82
N GLY A 38 23.74 8.13 -6.75
CA GLY A 38 24.19 7.32 -5.62
C GLY A 38 23.23 6.15 -5.41
N ASP A 39 22.72 5.99 -4.19
CA ASP A 39 21.79 4.92 -3.84
C ASP A 39 20.29 5.21 -4.06
N ALA A 40 19.95 6.45 -4.40
CA ALA A 40 18.56 6.87 -4.52
C ALA A 40 17.95 6.51 -5.88
N TRP A 41 16.69 6.07 -5.84
CA TRP A 41 15.82 6.02 -7.01
C TRP A 41 15.27 7.41 -7.31
N VAL A 42 15.39 7.82 -8.57
CA VAL A 42 14.95 9.14 -9.03
C VAL A 42 13.86 8.97 -10.08
N ASN A 43 12.85 9.82 -10.03
CA ASN A 43 11.76 9.84 -11.00
C ASN A 43 12.29 10.03 -12.42
N CYS A 44 11.76 9.26 -13.38
CA CYS A 44 11.91 9.60 -14.78
C CYS A 44 11.11 10.88 -15.09
N TYR A 45 11.76 11.86 -15.71
CA TYR A 45 11.11 13.11 -16.16
C TYR A 45 10.71 13.07 -17.65
N SER A 46 11.19 12.06 -18.38
CA SER A 46 10.94 11.78 -19.78
C SER A 46 10.95 10.27 -20.03
N HIS A 47 10.62 9.85 -21.27
CA HIS A 47 10.72 8.45 -21.68
C HIS A 47 12.12 7.88 -21.37
N PRO A 48 12.22 6.70 -20.74
CA PRO A 48 13.51 6.06 -20.48
C PRO A 48 14.27 5.81 -21.79
N GLU A 49 15.53 6.25 -21.84
CA GLU A 49 16.44 5.95 -22.95
C GLU A 49 16.97 4.52 -22.91
N TRP A 50 16.74 3.81 -21.79
CA TRP A 50 17.25 2.46 -21.54
C TRP A 50 18.78 2.37 -21.61
N ALA A 51 19.48 3.39 -21.13
CA ALA A 51 20.94 3.37 -21.08
C ALA A 51 21.44 2.20 -20.22
N GLU A 52 22.39 1.41 -20.74
CA GLU A 52 22.97 0.25 -20.04
C GLU A 52 23.70 0.65 -18.74
N THR A 53 24.13 1.91 -18.64
CA THR A 53 24.80 2.46 -17.45
C THR A 53 23.83 2.88 -16.33
N MET A 54 22.53 2.78 -16.58
CA MET A 54 21.47 3.07 -15.61
C MET A 54 20.67 1.82 -15.33
N ILE A 55 20.09 1.75 -14.13
CA ILE A 55 19.08 0.73 -13.81
C ILE A 55 17.72 1.40 -13.70
N TYR A 56 16.68 0.68 -14.11
CA TYR A 56 15.32 1.18 -14.16
C TYR A 56 14.40 0.24 -13.38
N ARG A 57 13.34 0.81 -12.81
CA ARG A 57 12.23 0.05 -12.24
C ARG A 57 10.92 0.80 -12.44
N ARG A 58 9.83 0.04 -12.52
CA ARG A 58 8.49 0.59 -12.31
C ARG A 58 8.30 0.92 -10.82
N LYS A 59 7.65 2.04 -10.53
CA LYS A 59 7.29 2.44 -9.18
C LYS A 59 6.41 1.38 -8.53
N PRO A 60 6.59 1.08 -7.23
CA PRO A 60 5.64 0.28 -6.48
C PRO A 60 4.25 0.92 -6.56
N GLU A 61 3.23 0.09 -6.75
CA GLU A 61 1.84 0.55 -6.65
C GLU A 61 1.51 0.83 -5.18
N ILE A 62 1.04 2.04 -4.90
CA ILE A 62 0.69 2.49 -3.55
C ILE A 62 -0.82 2.44 -3.38
N ILE A 63 -1.30 1.68 -2.40
CA ILE A 63 -2.72 1.60 -2.06
C ILE A 63 -2.99 2.59 -0.93
N ASN A 64 -3.78 3.61 -1.24
CA ASN A 64 -4.24 4.59 -0.26
C ASN A 64 -5.65 4.24 0.22
N VAL A 65 -5.86 4.32 1.53
CA VAL A 65 -7.17 4.10 2.16
C VAL A 65 -7.44 5.16 3.21
N SER A 66 -8.72 5.44 3.44
CA SER A 66 -9.19 6.39 4.44
C SER A 66 -10.42 5.82 5.15
N PHE A 67 -10.46 5.97 6.47
CA PHE A 67 -11.59 5.57 7.31
C PHE A 67 -11.62 6.45 8.57
N PRO A 68 -12.73 6.48 9.32
CA PRO A 68 -12.85 7.29 10.52
C PRO A 68 -11.80 6.91 11.56
N LYS A 69 -11.23 7.92 12.24
CA LYS A 69 -10.19 7.71 13.25
C LYS A 69 -10.71 6.75 14.35
N PRO A 70 -9.99 5.66 14.65
CA PRO A 70 -10.33 4.78 15.77
C PRO A 70 -10.24 5.51 17.11
N VAL A 71 -10.89 4.95 18.12
CA VAL A 71 -10.73 5.40 19.50
C VAL A 71 -9.27 5.21 19.92
N CYS A 72 -8.68 6.24 20.51
CA CYS A 72 -7.29 6.23 21.01
C CYS A 72 -7.19 6.60 22.50
N TYR A 73 -8.27 6.42 23.25
CA TYR A 73 -8.35 6.66 24.69
C TYR A 73 -9.11 5.51 25.36
N LYS A 74 -8.88 5.33 26.67
CA LYS A 74 -9.57 4.33 27.48
C LYS A 74 -11.07 4.63 27.54
N LEU A 75 -11.90 3.62 27.29
CA LEU A 75 -13.35 3.73 27.42
C LEU A 75 -13.80 3.49 28.88
N GLU A 76 -15.02 3.94 29.18
CA GLU A 76 -15.69 3.65 30.44
C GLU A 76 -16.07 2.15 30.54
N LYS A 77 -16.14 1.62 31.76
CA LYS A 77 -16.57 0.23 31.99
C LYS A 77 -17.98 0.00 31.43
N CYS A 78 -18.17 -1.14 30.77
CA CYS A 78 -19.38 -1.54 30.06
C CYS A 78 -19.73 -0.69 28.82
N LYS A 79 -18.86 0.25 28.38
CA LYS A 79 -19.08 1.00 27.15
C LYS A 79 -19.05 0.05 25.95
N LYS A 80 -20.13 0.04 25.16
CA LYS A 80 -20.21 -0.74 23.92
C LYS A 80 -19.34 -0.12 22.83
N TYR A 81 -18.64 -0.96 22.09
CA TYR A 81 -17.84 -0.60 20.93
C TYR A 81 -17.87 -1.71 19.87
N TRP A 82 -17.33 -1.42 18.70
CA TRP A 82 -17.15 -2.35 17.59
C TRP A 82 -15.68 -2.56 17.35
N THR A 83 -15.27 -3.83 17.21
CA THR A 83 -13.91 -4.21 16.86
C THR A 83 -13.86 -4.90 15.52
N ILE A 84 -12.72 -4.82 14.87
CA ILE A 84 -12.45 -5.49 13.59
C ILE A 84 -11.33 -6.51 13.73
N SER A 85 -11.35 -7.55 12.90
CA SER A 85 -10.22 -8.48 12.72
C SER A 85 -9.63 -8.37 11.31
N LEU A 86 -8.45 -8.95 11.11
CA LEU A 86 -7.70 -8.87 9.84
C LEU A 86 -8.45 -9.47 8.64
N ASN A 87 -9.37 -10.40 8.86
CA ASN A 87 -10.24 -10.95 7.82
C ASN A 87 -11.46 -10.07 7.50
N GLY A 88 -11.57 -8.90 8.12
CA GLY A 88 -12.67 -7.95 7.94
C GLY A 88 -13.94 -8.27 8.71
N ASN A 89 -13.91 -9.26 9.62
CA ASN A 89 -15.06 -9.49 10.51
C ASN A 89 -15.21 -8.34 11.49
N ILE A 90 -16.45 -7.96 11.73
CA ILE A 90 -16.83 -6.88 12.65
C ILE A 90 -17.65 -7.52 13.76
N SER A 91 -17.25 -7.31 15.01
CA SER A 91 -17.96 -7.82 16.17
C SER A 91 -18.20 -6.72 17.21
N PRO A 92 -19.36 -6.75 17.90
CA PRO A 92 -19.57 -5.88 19.04
C PRO A 92 -18.80 -6.41 20.26
N ALA A 93 -18.40 -5.50 21.14
CA ALA A 93 -17.80 -5.80 22.42
C ALA A 93 -18.19 -4.73 23.46
N CYS A 94 -17.93 -5.03 24.73
CA CYS A 94 -18.06 -4.09 25.83
C CYS A 94 -16.70 -3.91 26.48
N TRP A 95 -16.35 -2.67 26.81
CA TRP A 95 -15.10 -2.38 27.49
C TRP A 95 -15.16 -2.88 28.93
N GLU A 96 -14.38 -3.89 29.25
CA GLU A 96 -14.25 -4.40 30.63
C GLU A 96 -12.94 -3.98 31.29
N GLY A 97 -12.03 -3.37 30.52
CA GLY A 97 -10.66 -3.10 30.97
C GLY A 97 -9.82 -4.36 31.01
N SER A 98 -10.17 -5.34 30.17
CA SER A 98 -9.42 -6.58 29.99
C SER A 98 -8.16 -6.35 29.15
N GLU A 99 -7.22 -7.29 29.21
CA GLU A 99 -6.02 -7.29 28.36
C GLU A 99 -6.40 -7.19 26.86
N SER A 100 -7.44 -7.91 26.44
CA SER A 100 -7.94 -7.84 25.05
C SER A 100 -8.49 -6.46 24.67
N ASP A 101 -9.07 -5.71 25.61
CA ASP A 101 -9.54 -4.35 25.35
C ASP A 101 -8.36 -3.41 25.11
N TYR A 102 -7.30 -3.51 25.93
CA TYR A 102 -6.09 -2.70 25.75
C TYR A 102 -5.36 -3.05 24.46
N GLN A 103 -5.23 -4.33 24.11
CA GLN A 103 -4.64 -4.75 22.84
C GLN A 103 -5.41 -4.20 21.63
N ARG A 104 -6.75 -4.20 21.67
CA ARG A 104 -7.56 -3.60 20.59
C ARG A 104 -7.40 -2.08 20.52
N LEU A 105 -7.26 -1.42 21.67
CA LEU A 105 -7.04 0.02 21.74
C LEU A 105 -5.68 0.40 21.14
N GLU A 106 -4.60 -0.26 21.57
CA GLU A 106 -3.24 -0.01 21.10
C GLU A 106 -3.09 -0.27 19.60
N ASN A 107 -3.80 -1.28 19.09
CA ASN A 107 -3.80 -1.59 17.66
C ASN A 107 -4.80 -0.74 16.84
N GLY A 108 -5.51 0.21 17.45
CA GLY A 108 -6.45 1.10 16.73
C GLY A 108 -7.66 0.37 16.14
N LEU A 109 -8.14 -0.70 16.79
CA LEU A 109 -9.21 -1.56 16.28
C LEU A 109 -10.60 -1.21 16.83
N ILE A 110 -10.70 -0.20 17.70
CA ILE A 110 -11.94 0.16 18.41
C ILE A 110 -12.67 1.32 17.70
N HIS A 111 -13.95 1.11 17.42
CA HIS A 111 -14.86 2.14 16.89
C HIS A 111 -16.14 2.24 17.70
N LEU A 112 -16.67 3.45 17.86
CA LEU A 112 -17.93 3.68 18.59
C LEU A 112 -19.19 3.37 17.76
N THR A 113 -19.06 3.30 16.44
CA THR A 113 -20.16 2.96 15.52
C THR A 113 -19.80 1.75 14.66
N LYS A 114 -20.81 0.99 14.25
CA LYS A 114 -20.63 -0.18 13.38
C LYS A 114 -20.16 0.27 11.99
N GLU A 115 -20.66 1.41 11.54
CA GLU A 115 -20.38 2.02 10.24
C GLU A 115 -18.91 2.43 10.13
N ALA A 116 -18.34 3.01 11.19
CA ALA A 116 -16.91 3.35 11.23
C ALA A 116 -16.04 2.08 11.24
N ALA A 117 -16.44 1.05 11.99
CA ALA A 117 -15.77 -0.25 11.95
C ALA A 117 -15.82 -0.88 10.56
N LYS A 118 -16.96 -0.77 9.86
CA LYS A 118 -17.12 -1.27 8.49
C LYS A 118 -16.17 -0.58 7.51
N GLN A 119 -16.06 0.74 7.57
CA GLN A 119 -15.12 1.48 6.71
C GLN A 119 -13.66 1.09 6.98
N HIS A 120 -13.29 0.88 8.24
CA HIS A 120 -11.94 0.40 8.58
C HIS A 120 -11.72 -1.05 8.09
N ALA A 121 -12.69 -1.95 8.25
CA ALA A 121 -12.58 -3.32 7.74
C ALA A 121 -12.43 -3.37 6.21
N GLU A 122 -13.19 -2.56 5.47
CA GLU A 122 -13.10 -2.45 4.02
C GLU A 122 -11.73 -1.90 3.57
N ALA A 123 -11.19 -0.91 4.29
CA ALA A 123 -9.85 -0.40 4.06
C ALA A 123 -8.76 -1.48 4.25
N LEU A 124 -8.85 -2.29 5.31
CA LEU A 124 -7.92 -3.41 5.53
C LEU A 124 -8.03 -4.48 4.43
N ILE A 125 -9.25 -4.82 4.01
CA ILE A 125 -9.47 -5.75 2.89
C ILE A 125 -8.86 -5.20 1.59
N LYS A 126 -8.99 -3.89 1.35
CA LYS A 126 -8.44 -3.22 0.17
C LYS A 126 -6.90 -3.31 0.14
N ILE A 127 -6.25 -3.01 1.27
CA ILE A 127 -4.79 -3.15 1.44
C ILE A 127 -4.35 -4.60 1.22
N THR A 128 -4.97 -5.55 1.92
CA THR A 128 -4.55 -6.96 1.91
C THR A 128 -4.75 -7.64 0.55
N ARG A 129 -5.76 -7.22 -0.23
CA ARG A 129 -6.02 -7.78 -1.55
C ARG A 129 -5.29 -7.07 -2.69
N GLY A 130 -4.49 -6.06 -2.40
CA GLY A 130 -3.75 -5.34 -3.44
C GLY A 130 -4.66 -4.52 -4.37
N ARG A 131 -5.85 -4.10 -3.93
CA ARG A 131 -6.83 -3.41 -4.79
C ARG A 131 -6.69 -1.90 -4.59
N SER A 132 -6.39 -1.14 -5.65
CA SER A 132 -6.39 0.33 -5.65
C SER A 132 -7.76 0.92 -5.97
#